data_AF-A0A2S4Z0R0-F1
#
_entry.id   AF-A0A2S4Z0R0-F1
#
_cell.length_a   1.000
_cell.length_b   1.000
_cell.length_c   1.000
_cell.angle_alpha   90.00
_cell.angle_beta   90.00
_cell.angle_gamma   90.00
#
_symmetry.space_group_name_H-M   'P 1'
#
loop_
_entity.id
_entity.type
_entity.pdbx_description
1 polymer ?
#
loop_
_entity_poly.entity_id
_entity_poly.type
_entity_poly.pdbx_seq_one_letter_code
_entity_poly.pdbx_strand_id
1 'polypeptide(L)'
;MGLWHVYYEGWQLECCGTPFAPGEEVSWPLLLNDAEDVLCGGWHDQLTKITGTVEDVPDGEDEEDGEGGTVRVVREETGLVVALPGDPDEPGRSAPGDWIRLVGLLTAESHGDGGPETTGTVRAVQLLRQGYAPSGTGVWVPVPGERSLHPVPRSPRGFAGGEVGADGVLRNEAGVMVTLEVPGTDSWLSYAVREARGIPHDRAGSGAETAGLTAEALASLLHSLSTVPARS
;
A
#
# COMPACT_ATOMS: atom_id res chain seq x y z
N MET A 1 4.22 -16.96 0.92
CA MET A 1 3.59 -15.81 0.23
C MET A 1 3.37 -14.78 1.30
N GLY A 2 3.76 -13.54 1.07
CA GLY A 2 3.55 -12.45 2.01
C GLY A 2 2.29 -11.68 1.61
N LEU A 3 1.49 -11.29 2.59
CA LEU A 3 0.38 -10.35 2.41
C LEU A 3 0.88 -8.93 2.60
N TRP A 4 0.56 -8.03 1.69
CA TRP A 4 1.00 -6.64 1.76
C TRP A 4 -0.21 -5.73 1.57
N HIS A 5 -0.30 -4.68 2.37
CA HIS A 5 -1.28 -3.61 2.17
C HIS A 5 -0.69 -2.60 1.22
N VAL A 6 -1.28 -2.52 0.02
CA VAL A 6 -0.89 -1.59 -1.04
C VAL A 6 -2.01 -0.61 -1.26
N TYR A 7 -1.73 0.67 -1.07
CA TYR A 7 -2.65 1.75 -1.39
C TYR A 7 -2.54 2.11 -2.88
N TYR A 8 -3.68 2.13 -3.57
CA TYR A 8 -3.77 2.59 -4.95
C TYR A 8 -4.63 3.85 -4.95
N GLU A 9 -4.03 5.00 -5.26
CA GLU A 9 -4.72 6.28 -5.31
C GLU A 9 -5.83 6.29 -6.36
N GLY A 10 -6.96 6.89 -6.00
CA GLY A 10 -8.13 6.90 -6.87
C GLY A 10 -7.88 7.59 -8.20
N TRP A 11 -7.13 8.71 -8.18
CA TRP A 11 -6.82 9.46 -9.40
C TRP A 11 -5.89 8.69 -10.35
N GLN A 12 -4.90 7.94 -9.82
CA GLN A 12 -4.04 7.08 -10.64
C GLN A 12 -4.86 5.95 -11.28
N LEU A 13 -5.74 5.32 -10.49
CA LEU A 13 -6.60 4.26 -10.97
C LEU A 13 -7.63 4.76 -12.01
N GLU A 14 -8.14 5.98 -11.86
CA GLU A 14 -9.05 6.63 -12.82
C GLU A 14 -8.36 7.00 -14.14
N CYS A 15 -7.12 7.48 -14.07
CA CYS A 15 -6.39 8.00 -15.22
C CYS A 15 -5.75 6.88 -16.05
N CYS A 16 -4.98 6.01 -15.40
CA CYS A 16 -4.09 5.06 -16.06
C CYS A 16 -4.35 3.61 -15.63
N GLY A 17 -4.99 3.40 -14.48
CA GLY A 17 -5.15 2.07 -13.91
C GLY A 17 -6.24 1.22 -14.57
N THR A 18 -6.08 -0.10 -14.43
CA THR A 18 -7.09 -1.08 -14.84
C THR A 18 -7.82 -1.60 -13.61
N PRO A 19 -9.16 -1.55 -13.55
CA PRO A 19 -9.92 -2.14 -12.45
C PRO A 19 -9.61 -3.62 -12.25
N PHE A 20 -9.49 -4.03 -11.00
CA PHE A 20 -9.09 -5.38 -10.60
C PHE A 20 -10.00 -5.95 -9.50
N ALA A 21 -10.05 -7.26 -9.37
CA ALA A 21 -10.86 -7.97 -8.37
C ALA A 21 -10.05 -9.03 -7.61
N PRO A 22 -10.52 -9.47 -6.43
CA PRO A 22 -9.91 -10.59 -5.73
C PRO A 22 -9.79 -11.84 -6.62
N GLY A 23 -8.61 -12.47 -6.60
CA GLY A 23 -8.24 -13.61 -7.43
C GLY A 23 -7.51 -13.24 -8.72
N GLU A 24 -7.52 -11.97 -9.13
CA GLU A 24 -6.76 -11.50 -10.29
C GLU A 24 -5.28 -11.27 -9.92
N GLU A 25 -4.40 -11.54 -10.88
CA GLU A 25 -2.98 -11.22 -10.79
C GLU A 25 -2.75 -9.80 -11.30
N VAL A 26 -1.93 -9.05 -10.59
CA VAL A 26 -1.56 -7.67 -10.91
C VAL A 26 -0.05 -7.51 -10.78
N SER A 27 0.52 -6.59 -11.54
CA SER A 27 1.93 -6.23 -11.51
C SER A 27 2.02 -4.71 -11.42
N TRP A 28 2.62 -4.20 -10.35
CA TRP A 28 2.76 -2.76 -10.11
C TRP A 28 4.15 -2.44 -9.58
N PRO A 29 4.79 -1.35 -10.03
CA PRO A 29 5.85 -0.71 -9.25
C PRO A 29 5.28 -0.33 -7.88
N LEU A 30 5.99 -0.71 -6.81
CA LEU A 30 5.60 -0.41 -5.44
C LEU A 30 6.56 0.60 -4.84
N LEU A 31 6.03 1.67 -4.26
CA LEU A 31 6.81 2.70 -3.58
C LEU A 31 6.53 2.63 -2.08
N LEU A 32 7.56 2.87 -1.27
CA LEU A 32 7.39 3.05 0.17
C LEU A 32 7.37 4.54 0.52
N ASN A 33 6.18 5.09 0.73
CA ASN A 33 5.98 6.49 1.07
C ASN A 33 5.83 6.71 2.57
N ASP A 34 6.15 7.91 3.04
CA ASP A 34 5.74 8.32 4.37
C ASP A 34 4.20 8.43 4.42
N ALA A 35 3.59 7.79 5.41
CA ALA A 35 2.14 7.80 5.54
C ALA A 35 1.58 9.18 5.94
N GLU A 36 2.41 10.06 6.52
CA GLU A 36 2.05 11.45 6.77
C GLU A 36 1.93 12.25 5.46
N ASP A 37 2.78 11.97 4.47
CA ASP A 37 2.75 12.67 3.19
C ASP A 37 1.57 12.24 2.31
N VAL A 38 1.22 10.94 2.32
CA VAL A 38 0.15 10.42 1.46
C VAL A 38 -1.23 10.61 2.07
N LEU A 39 -1.40 10.29 3.36
CA LEU A 39 -2.71 10.23 4.02
C LEU A 39 -2.76 10.99 5.36
N CYS A 40 -1.78 11.85 5.66
CA CYS A 40 -1.66 12.62 6.91
C CYS A 40 -1.70 11.76 8.19
N GLY A 41 -1.16 10.54 8.11
CA GLY A 41 -0.83 9.73 9.27
C GLY A 41 -2.03 9.04 9.97
N GLY A 42 -1.73 8.44 11.13
CA GLY A 42 -2.70 7.69 11.92
C GLY A 42 -2.99 6.27 11.42
N TRP A 43 -2.32 5.78 10.38
CA TRP A 43 -2.56 4.51 9.67
C TRP A 43 -1.73 3.32 10.15
N HIS A 44 -1.39 3.28 11.44
CA HIS A 44 -0.41 2.35 12.02
C HIS A 44 -0.64 0.86 11.68
N ASP A 45 -1.88 0.46 11.48
CA ASP A 45 -2.33 -0.90 11.14
C ASP A 45 -2.15 -1.27 9.66
N GLN A 46 -2.00 -0.28 8.79
CA GLN A 46 -1.75 -0.45 7.35
C GLN A 46 -0.29 -0.16 6.98
N LEU A 47 0.53 0.29 7.93
CA LEU A 47 1.94 0.56 7.68
C LEU A 47 2.70 -0.74 7.46
N THR A 48 3.55 -0.70 6.46
CA THR A 48 4.50 -1.75 6.15
C THR A 48 5.85 -1.39 6.75
N LYS A 49 6.48 -2.36 7.40
CA LYS A 49 7.88 -2.29 7.79
C LYS A 49 8.72 -2.93 6.69
N ILE A 50 9.66 -2.18 6.15
CA ILE A 50 10.66 -2.65 5.20
C ILE A 50 12.02 -2.64 5.89
N THR A 51 12.79 -3.69 5.70
CA THR A 51 14.13 -3.84 6.27
C THR A 51 14.98 -4.56 5.24
N GLY A 52 16.09 -3.95 4.83
CA GLY A 52 16.87 -4.48 3.71
C GLY A 52 17.96 -3.56 3.21
N THR A 53 18.65 -4.03 2.19
CA THR A 53 19.76 -3.31 1.55
C THR A 53 19.22 -2.39 0.45
N VAL A 54 19.78 -1.19 0.37
CA VAL A 54 19.51 -0.21 -0.68
C VAL A 54 20.32 -0.57 -1.94
N GLU A 55 19.66 -0.57 -3.08
CA GLU A 55 20.24 -0.84 -4.40
C GLU A 55 19.80 0.25 -5.38
N ASP A 56 20.64 0.60 -6.35
CA ASP A 56 20.22 1.36 -7.52
C ASP A 56 19.94 0.36 -8.65
N VAL A 57 18.77 0.48 -9.26
CA VAL A 57 18.36 -0.34 -10.41
C VAL A 57 18.08 0.57 -11.60
N PRO A 58 18.35 0.13 -12.85
CA PRO A 58 17.91 0.87 -14.03
C PRO A 58 16.40 1.10 -13.99
N ASP A 59 15.95 2.30 -14.34
CA ASP A 59 14.53 2.68 -14.39
C ASP A 59 13.73 1.97 -15.50
N GLY A 60 14.42 1.39 -16.48
CA GLY A 60 13.84 0.61 -17.55
C GLY A 60 13.30 1.43 -18.71
N GLU A 61 13.56 2.74 -18.76
CA GLU A 61 13.24 3.56 -19.93
C GLU A 61 14.27 3.32 -21.05
N ASP A 62 13.78 3.19 -22.29
CA ASP A 62 14.64 2.94 -23.46
C ASP A 62 15.67 4.07 -23.59
N GLU A 63 16.96 3.70 -23.66
CA GLU A 63 18.15 4.56 -23.73
C GLU A 63 18.24 5.42 -25.02
N GLU A 64 17.13 5.99 -25.53
CA GLU A 64 17.16 6.79 -26.77
C GLU A 64 18.02 8.06 -26.61
N ASP A 65 18.15 8.61 -25.41
CA ASP A 65 18.91 9.84 -25.12
C ASP A 65 20.24 9.62 -24.33
N GLY A 66 20.60 8.36 -24.01
CA GLY A 66 21.90 8.02 -23.42
C GLY A 66 22.10 8.40 -21.95
N GLU A 67 21.04 8.82 -21.25
CA GLU A 67 21.02 9.09 -19.82
C GLU A 67 19.94 8.17 -19.20
N GLY A 68 20.26 6.89 -19.02
CA GLY A 68 19.35 5.95 -18.37
C GLY A 68 19.21 6.32 -16.89
N GLY A 69 17.99 6.58 -16.44
CA GLY A 69 17.75 6.91 -15.04
C GLY A 69 17.95 5.69 -14.15
N THR A 70 18.17 5.96 -12.85
CA THR A 70 18.24 4.92 -11.83
C THR A 70 17.18 5.16 -10.79
N VAL A 71 16.54 4.08 -10.38
CA VAL A 71 15.56 4.08 -9.30
C VAL A 71 16.22 3.48 -8.08
N ARG A 72 16.15 4.20 -6.96
CA ARG A 72 16.64 3.68 -5.69
C ARG A 72 15.59 2.74 -5.10
N VAL A 73 15.99 1.50 -4.85
CA VAL A 73 15.12 0.47 -4.29
C VAL A 73 15.67 -0.10 -3.00
N VAL A 74 14.80 -0.70 -2.20
CA VAL A 74 15.17 -1.55 -1.08
C VAL A 74 14.78 -2.98 -1.40
N ARG A 75 15.74 -3.89 -1.32
CA ARG A 75 15.48 -5.32 -1.33
C ARG A 75 15.23 -5.77 0.10
N GLU A 76 13.96 -5.90 0.43
CA GLU A 76 13.51 -6.35 1.75
C GLU A 76 13.98 -7.79 2.02
N GLU A 77 14.30 -8.10 3.28
CA GLU A 77 14.91 -9.37 3.69
C GLU A 77 14.07 -10.61 3.34
N THR A 78 12.75 -10.47 3.24
CA THR A 78 11.84 -11.54 2.79
C THR A 78 11.69 -11.60 1.28
N GLY A 79 12.28 -10.67 0.52
CA GLY A 79 12.36 -10.69 -0.93
C GLY A 79 11.46 -9.69 -1.67
N LEU A 80 10.67 -8.87 -0.96
CA LEU A 80 9.93 -7.77 -1.58
C LEU A 80 10.93 -6.71 -2.08
N VAL A 81 10.70 -6.16 -3.27
CA VAL A 81 11.47 -5.02 -3.78
C VAL A 81 10.55 -3.82 -3.87
N VAL A 82 10.97 -2.70 -3.28
CA VAL A 82 10.19 -1.46 -3.25
C VAL A 82 11.07 -0.29 -3.64
N ALA A 83 10.54 0.65 -4.43
CA ALA A 83 11.19 1.91 -4.73
C ALA A 83 11.09 2.88 -3.55
N LEU A 84 12.12 3.71 -3.38
CA LEU A 84 12.13 4.84 -2.46
C LEU A 84 11.76 6.12 -3.25
N PRO A 85 10.75 6.88 -2.81
CA PRO A 85 10.21 8.01 -3.59
C PRO A 85 11.20 9.16 -3.71
N GLY A 86 11.42 9.71 -4.90
CA GLY A 86 12.24 10.91 -5.17
C GLY A 86 13.67 10.63 -5.63
N ASP A 87 14.42 11.69 -5.94
CA ASP A 87 15.68 11.64 -6.68
C ASP A 87 16.81 10.88 -5.93
N PRO A 88 17.46 9.86 -6.55
CA PRO A 88 18.57 9.13 -5.94
C PRO A 88 19.77 10.01 -5.56
N ASP A 89 19.98 11.15 -6.24
CA ASP A 89 21.11 12.05 -5.99
C ASP A 89 20.79 13.16 -4.98
N GLU A 90 19.58 13.14 -4.40
CA GLU A 90 19.17 14.12 -3.39
C GLU A 90 20.03 14.00 -2.10
N PRO A 91 20.55 15.12 -1.55
CA PRO A 91 21.34 15.10 -0.32
C PRO A 91 20.58 14.50 0.87
N GLY A 92 21.21 13.57 1.60
CA GLY A 92 20.62 12.94 2.79
C GLY A 92 19.87 11.64 2.52
N ARG A 93 19.78 11.22 1.25
CA ARG A 93 19.31 9.89 0.85
C ARG A 93 20.23 8.79 1.38
N SER A 94 19.65 7.62 1.64
CA SER A 94 20.44 6.40 1.84
C SER A 94 21.18 6.05 0.56
N ALA A 95 22.44 5.67 0.69
CA ALA A 95 23.31 5.31 -0.42
C ALA A 95 23.16 3.81 -0.77
N PRO A 96 23.48 3.42 -2.01
CA PRO A 96 23.55 2.00 -2.37
C PRO A 96 24.49 1.23 -1.43
N GLY A 97 24.04 0.06 -0.98
CA GLY A 97 24.73 -0.77 0.01
C GLY A 97 24.41 -0.43 1.47
N ASP A 98 23.73 0.68 1.74
CA ASP A 98 23.21 0.95 3.09
C ASP A 98 22.17 -0.09 3.45
N TRP A 99 22.19 -0.54 4.71
CA TRP A 99 21.11 -1.31 5.29
C TRP A 99 20.18 -0.38 6.04
N ILE A 100 18.90 -0.40 5.71
CA ILE A 100 17.92 0.51 6.29
C ILE A 100 16.73 -0.23 6.88
N ARG A 101 16.04 0.45 7.78
CA ARG A 101 14.77 0.03 8.34
C ARG A 101 13.79 1.19 8.26
N LEU A 102 12.77 1.04 7.44
CA LEU A 102 11.74 2.04 7.20
C LEU A 102 10.36 1.48 7.60
N VAL A 103 9.47 2.40 7.95
CA VAL A 103 8.05 2.12 8.16
C VAL A 103 7.28 3.15 7.36
N GLY A 104 6.38 2.70 6.50
CA GLY A 104 5.66 3.58 5.60
C GLY A 104 4.46 2.90 4.98
N LEU A 105 3.80 3.60 4.07
CA LEU A 105 2.69 3.06 3.27
C LEU A 105 3.25 2.55 1.94
N LEU A 106 2.92 1.31 1.58
CA LEU A 106 3.18 0.85 0.22
C LEU A 106 2.12 1.45 -0.70
N THR A 107 2.55 2.09 -1.77
CA THR A 107 1.66 2.63 -2.81
C THR A 107 1.96 1.95 -4.14
N ALA A 108 0.91 1.72 -4.94
CA ALA A 108 1.07 1.34 -6.33
C ALA A 108 1.33 2.60 -7.17
N GLU A 109 2.30 2.54 -8.08
CA GLU A 109 2.59 3.63 -9.03
C GLU A 109 2.18 3.22 -10.45
N SER A 110 1.52 4.12 -11.17
CA SER A 110 1.07 3.89 -12.56
C SER A 110 1.14 5.13 -13.45
N HIS A 111 1.73 6.23 -12.96
CA HIS A 111 1.76 7.55 -13.57
C HIS A 111 3.14 8.24 -13.48
N GLY A 112 4.10 7.70 -12.72
CA GLY A 112 5.43 8.29 -12.50
C GLY A 112 6.61 7.42 -12.94
N ASP A 113 7.81 7.88 -12.58
CA ASP A 113 9.10 7.23 -12.87
C ASP A 113 9.05 5.76 -12.47
N GLY A 114 9.53 4.92 -13.38
CA GLY A 114 9.41 3.47 -13.29
C GLY A 114 10.03 2.87 -12.03
N GLY A 115 9.96 1.54 -11.98
CA GLY A 115 10.57 0.76 -10.92
C GLY A 115 10.31 -0.71 -11.18
N PRO A 116 11.03 -1.62 -10.50
CA PRO A 116 10.80 -3.03 -10.65
C PRO A 116 9.36 -3.35 -10.24
N GLU A 117 8.61 -3.95 -11.17
CA GLU A 117 7.27 -4.37 -10.87
C GLU A 117 7.25 -5.50 -9.84
N THR A 118 6.30 -5.43 -8.92
CA THR A 118 5.96 -6.52 -8.02
C THR A 118 4.67 -7.17 -8.50
N THR A 119 4.77 -8.44 -8.88
CA THR A 119 3.62 -9.26 -9.26
C THR A 119 3.03 -9.97 -8.04
N GLY A 120 1.71 -9.93 -7.91
CA GLY A 120 1.00 -10.64 -6.85
C GLY A 120 -0.46 -10.90 -7.17
N THR A 121 -1.11 -11.72 -6.35
CA THR A 121 -2.55 -12.01 -6.46
C THR A 121 -3.33 -11.13 -5.51
N VAL A 122 -4.36 -10.45 -6.01
CA VAL A 122 -5.27 -9.65 -5.18
C VAL A 122 -6.09 -10.59 -4.28
N ARG A 123 -6.03 -10.38 -2.96
CA ARG A 123 -6.79 -11.18 -1.98
C ARG A 123 -8.00 -10.45 -1.42
N ALA A 124 -7.91 -9.13 -1.28
CA ALA A 124 -9.02 -8.28 -0.88
C ALA A 124 -8.86 -6.89 -1.49
N VAL A 125 -9.98 -6.22 -1.71
CA VAL A 125 -10.05 -4.81 -2.13
C VAL A 125 -10.98 -4.09 -1.17
N GLN A 126 -10.50 -3.00 -0.58
CA GLN A 126 -11.27 -2.17 0.32
C GLN A 126 -11.25 -0.73 -0.18
N LEU A 127 -12.42 -0.16 -0.45
CA LEU A 127 -12.58 1.23 -0.81
C LEU A 127 -12.24 2.11 0.40
N LEU A 128 -11.32 3.05 0.18
CA LEU A 128 -10.92 4.04 1.17
C LEU A 128 -11.76 5.30 1.03
N ARG A 129 -12.48 5.65 2.11
CA ARG A 129 -13.05 6.98 2.29
C ARG A 129 -12.24 7.77 3.31
N GLN A 130 -11.81 8.97 2.93
CA GLN A 130 -11.06 9.91 3.76
C GLN A 130 -11.87 11.19 3.99
N GLY A 131 -11.93 11.64 5.23
CA GLY A 131 -12.49 12.92 5.64
C GLY A 131 -11.45 14.02 5.55
N TYR A 132 -11.86 15.20 5.10
CA TYR A 132 -11.05 16.40 4.98
C TYR A 132 -11.76 17.58 5.66
N ALA A 133 -10.99 18.48 6.25
CA ALA A 133 -11.48 19.73 6.82
C ALA A 133 -10.71 20.92 6.21
N PRO A 134 -11.32 22.11 6.11
CA PRO A 134 -10.60 23.29 5.68
C PRO A 134 -9.53 23.66 6.70
N SER A 135 -8.32 23.89 6.24
CA SER A 135 -7.27 24.51 7.03
C SER A 135 -7.52 26.02 7.14
N GLY A 136 -6.77 26.69 8.02
CA GLY A 136 -6.82 28.15 8.15
C GLY A 136 -6.44 28.92 6.88
N THR A 137 -5.89 28.25 5.86
CA THR A 137 -5.52 28.82 4.55
C THR A 137 -6.51 28.48 3.43
N GLY A 138 -7.62 27.78 3.74
CA GLY A 138 -8.63 27.37 2.75
C GLY A 138 -8.27 26.11 1.96
N VAL A 139 -7.14 25.46 2.28
CA VAL A 139 -6.76 24.15 1.71
C VAL A 139 -7.45 23.05 2.50
N TRP A 140 -8.05 22.06 1.83
CA TRP A 140 -8.62 20.90 2.49
C TRP A 140 -7.50 19.95 2.92
N VAL A 141 -7.42 19.64 4.21
CA VAL A 141 -6.43 18.72 4.78
C VAL A 141 -7.14 17.50 5.36
N PRO A 142 -6.58 16.28 5.23
CA PRO A 142 -7.17 15.09 5.83
C PRO A 142 -7.36 15.27 7.34
N VAL A 143 -8.49 14.82 7.86
CA VAL A 143 -8.77 14.81 9.30
C VAL A 143 -8.26 13.49 9.88
N PRO A 144 -7.33 13.51 10.85
CA PRO A 144 -6.86 12.30 11.49
C PRO A 144 -8.02 11.49 12.08
N GLY A 145 -8.08 10.20 11.74
CA GLY A 145 -9.11 9.28 12.25
C GLY A 145 -10.46 9.33 11.51
N GLU A 146 -10.74 10.36 10.70
CA GLU A 146 -11.93 10.38 9.83
C GLU A 146 -11.69 9.56 8.57
N ARG A 147 -11.60 8.25 8.74
CA ARG A 147 -11.39 7.33 7.63
C ARG A 147 -12.19 6.06 7.81
N SER A 148 -12.44 5.39 6.68
CA SER A 148 -13.13 4.11 6.70
C SER A 148 -12.76 3.28 5.49
N LEU A 149 -12.63 1.97 5.72
CA LEU A 149 -12.36 0.96 4.70
C LEU A 149 -13.61 0.10 4.51
N HIS A 150 -14.09 0.00 3.28
CA HIS A 150 -15.29 -0.76 2.94
C HIS A 150 -14.93 -1.86 1.94
N PRO A 151 -15.22 -3.14 2.22
CA PRO A 151 -14.94 -4.21 1.28
C PRO A 151 -15.74 -3.99 -0.01
N VAL A 152 -15.07 -4.15 -1.16
CA VAL A 152 -15.69 -4.10 -2.47
C VAL A 152 -15.28 -5.33 -3.29
N PRO A 153 -16.17 -5.88 -4.14
CA PRO A 153 -15.84 -7.07 -4.94
C PRO A 153 -14.87 -6.78 -6.08
N ARG A 154 -14.66 -5.50 -6.42
CA ARG A 154 -13.79 -5.03 -7.50
C ARG A 154 -13.43 -3.57 -7.24
N SER A 155 -12.22 -3.16 -7.61
CA SER A 155 -11.82 -1.75 -7.54
C SER A 155 -12.67 -0.91 -8.51
N PRO A 156 -13.17 0.25 -8.08
CA PRO A 156 -14.00 1.07 -8.94
C PRO A 156 -13.16 1.70 -10.05
N ARG A 157 -13.81 1.98 -11.19
CA ARG A 157 -13.19 2.78 -12.27
C ARG A 157 -13.28 4.28 -12.01
N GLY A 158 -14.18 4.70 -11.14
CA GLY A 158 -14.38 6.10 -10.76
C GLY A 158 -14.77 6.19 -9.30
N PHE A 159 -14.22 7.18 -8.62
CA PHE A 159 -14.37 7.42 -7.20
C PHE A 159 -15.34 8.57 -6.99
N ALA A 160 -16.28 8.39 -6.07
CA ALA A 160 -17.26 9.42 -5.79
C ALA A 160 -16.57 10.60 -5.07
N GLY A 161 -16.60 11.77 -5.73
CA GLY A 161 -16.26 13.04 -5.13
C GLY A 161 -17.06 13.28 -3.84
N GLY A 162 -16.41 13.88 -2.84
CA GLY A 162 -16.99 13.99 -1.52
C GLY A 162 -18.13 15.01 -1.39
N GLU A 163 -19.01 14.75 -0.43
CA GLU A 163 -19.99 15.72 0.07
C GLU A 163 -19.52 16.29 1.42
N VAL A 164 -19.73 17.59 1.63
CA VAL A 164 -19.47 18.23 2.92
C VAL A 164 -20.62 17.89 3.87
N GLY A 165 -20.31 17.15 4.93
CA GLY A 165 -21.26 16.81 5.97
C GLY A 165 -21.71 18.01 6.79
N ALA A 166 -22.75 17.84 7.60
CA ALA A 166 -23.22 18.87 8.54
C ALA A 166 -22.17 19.26 9.59
N ASP A 167 -21.18 18.39 9.81
CA ASP A 167 -19.99 18.61 10.64
C ASP A 167 -18.89 19.42 9.94
N GLY A 168 -19.10 19.81 8.68
CA GLY A 168 -18.13 20.54 7.87
C GLY A 168 -17.00 19.67 7.31
N VAL A 169 -17.07 18.35 7.48
CA VAL A 169 -16.07 17.40 6.97
C VAL A 169 -16.48 16.93 5.58
N LEU A 170 -15.60 17.16 4.60
CA LEU A 170 -15.71 16.61 3.25
C LEU A 170 -15.27 15.15 3.26
N ARG A 171 -16.14 14.21 2.91
CA ARG A 171 -15.77 12.78 2.86
C ARG A 171 -15.67 12.31 1.42
N ASN A 172 -14.46 12.01 0.96
CA ASN A 172 -14.17 11.61 -0.42
C ASN A 172 -13.73 10.14 -0.51
N GLU A 173 -14.03 9.47 -1.61
CA GLU A 173 -13.42 8.20 -1.95
C GLU A 173 -12.01 8.46 -2.50
N ALA A 174 -10.99 8.17 -1.71
CA ALA A 174 -9.60 8.59 -1.99
C ALA A 174 -8.83 7.57 -2.83
N GLY A 175 -9.24 6.30 -2.80
CA GLY A 175 -8.56 5.20 -3.48
C GLY A 175 -8.99 3.86 -2.93
N VAL A 176 -8.16 2.84 -3.13
CA VAL A 176 -8.39 1.50 -2.58
C VAL A 176 -7.18 1.02 -1.78
N MET A 177 -7.45 0.34 -0.68
CA MET A 177 -6.48 -0.52 -0.02
C MET A 177 -6.59 -1.92 -0.60
N VAL A 178 -5.47 -2.44 -1.09
CA VAL A 178 -5.38 -3.76 -1.71
C VAL A 178 -4.57 -4.67 -0.79
N THR A 179 -5.12 -5.83 -0.45
CA THR A 179 -4.31 -6.90 0.15
C THR A 179 -3.73 -7.72 -0.98
N LEU A 180 -2.44 -7.51 -1.25
CA LEU A 180 -1.69 -8.20 -2.30
C LEU A 180 -0.92 -9.38 -1.72
N GLU A 181 -1.12 -10.57 -2.27
CA GLU A 181 -0.33 -11.75 -1.93
C GLU A 181 0.84 -11.90 -2.90
N VAL A 182 2.06 -11.71 -2.41
CA VAL A 182 3.28 -11.72 -3.23
C VAL A 182 4.05 -13.04 -3.04
N PRO A 183 4.36 -13.78 -4.12
CA PRO A 183 5.15 -15.00 -4.04
C PRO A 183 6.54 -14.80 -3.47
N GLY A 184 7.07 -15.81 -2.78
CA GLY A 184 8.44 -15.78 -2.23
C GLY A 184 8.67 -14.85 -1.05
N THR A 185 7.69 -14.02 -0.67
CA THR A 185 7.79 -13.07 0.45
C THR A 185 7.12 -13.56 1.74
N ASP A 186 7.35 -12.83 2.83
CA ASP A 186 6.59 -12.88 4.07
C ASP A 186 6.47 -11.46 4.66
N SER A 187 5.50 -11.22 5.54
CA SER A 187 5.30 -9.87 6.08
C SER A 187 4.73 -9.87 7.49
N TRP A 188 4.74 -8.70 8.13
CA TRP A 188 4.06 -8.51 9.41
C TRP A 188 2.55 -8.72 9.30
N LEU A 189 1.94 -8.38 8.16
CA LEU A 189 0.52 -8.61 7.93
C LEU A 189 0.22 -10.11 7.82
N SER A 190 1.04 -10.86 7.09
CA SER A 190 0.97 -12.33 7.06
C SER A 190 1.08 -12.92 8.47
N TYR A 191 2.04 -12.44 9.26
CA TYR A 191 2.18 -12.83 10.67
C TYR A 191 0.89 -12.56 11.48
N ALA A 192 0.33 -11.34 11.39
CA ALA A 192 -0.87 -10.96 12.11
C ALA A 192 -2.10 -11.79 11.71
N VAL A 193 -2.26 -12.11 10.43
CA VAL A 193 -3.36 -12.96 9.94
C VAL A 193 -3.18 -14.40 10.44
N ARG A 194 -1.96 -14.95 10.45
CA ARG A 194 -1.69 -16.29 11.02
C ARG A 194 -2.05 -16.35 12.49
N GLU A 195 -1.60 -15.38 13.29
CA GLU A 195 -1.91 -15.29 14.72
C GLU A 195 -3.42 -15.20 14.97
N ALA A 196 -4.12 -14.32 14.26
CA ALA A 196 -5.56 -14.17 14.41
C ALA A 196 -6.35 -15.43 14.03
N ARG A 197 -5.78 -16.28 13.17
CA ARG A 197 -6.35 -17.57 12.78
C ARG A 197 -5.83 -18.75 13.61
N GLY A 198 -4.94 -18.52 14.59
CA GLY A 198 -4.33 -19.58 15.39
C GLY A 198 -3.45 -20.55 14.59
N ILE A 199 -2.85 -20.08 13.50
CA ILE A 199 -1.97 -20.87 12.63
C ILE A 199 -0.54 -20.77 13.16
N PRO A 200 0.11 -21.89 13.55
CA PRO A 200 1.50 -21.88 14.00
C PRO A 200 2.47 -21.39 12.92
N HIS A 201 3.35 -20.45 13.26
CA HIS A 201 4.32 -19.89 12.31
C HIS A 201 5.35 -20.89 11.79
N ASP A 202 5.76 -21.85 12.61
CA ASP A 202 6.80 -22.83 12.29
C ASP A 202 6.33 -23.93 11.33
N ARG A 203 5.02 -24.00 11.07
CA ARG A 203 4.38 -25.05 10.25
C ARG A 203 3.41 -24.51 9.20
N ALA A 204 3.27 -23.18 9.11
CA ALA A 204 2.43 -22.57 8.10
C ALA A 204 3.04 -22.82 6.72
N GLY A 205 2.35 -23.60 5.89
CA GLY A 205 2.64 -23.64 4.46
C GLY A 205 2.44 -22.26 3.84
N SER A 206 3.13 -21.97 2.74
CA SER A 206 2.95 -20.74 1.97
C SER A 206 1.46 -20.51 1.65
N GLY A 207 0.90 -19.36 2.02
CA GLY A 207 -0.51 -19.01 1.77
C GLY A 207 -1.52 -19.66 2.72
N ALA A 208 -1.08 -20.35 3.79
CA ALA A 208 -1.99 -20.93 4.77
C ALA A 208 -2.86 -19.86 5.46
N GLU A 209 -2.36 -18.63 5.62
CA GLU A 209 -3.06 -17.51 6.22
C GLU A 209 -4.32 -17.08 5.46
N THR A 210 -4.39 -17.29 4.14
CA THR A 210 -5.54 -16.96 3.30
C THR A 210 -6.33 -18.20 2.88
N ALA A 211 -5.78 -19.40 3.06
CA ALA A 211 -6.42 -20.65 2.68
C ALA A 211 -7.82 -20.79 3.32
N GLY A 212 -8.81 -21.01 2.44
CA GLY A 212 -10.22 -21.19 2.82
C GLY A 212 -10.97 -19.92 3.18
N LEU A 213 -10.34 -18.73 3.10
CA LEU A 213 -11.04 -17.46 3.30
C LEU A 213 -11.58 -16.93 1.97
N THR A 214 -12.82 -16.44 1.98
CA THR A 214 -13.33 -15.58 0.91
C THR A 214 -12.69 -14.19 1.03
N ALA A 215 -12.72 -13.39 -0.04
CA ALA A 215 -12.25 -12.01 0.01
C ALA A 215 -12.99 -11.17 1.07
N GLU A 216 -14.29 -11.39 1.23
CA GLU A 216 -15.10 -10.73 2.26
C GLU A 216 -14.72 -11.16 3.69
N ALA A 217 -14.47 -12.45 3.92
CA ALA A 217 -14.02 -12.96 5.21
C ALA A 217 -12.63 -12.43 5.56
N LEU A 218 -11.73 -12.36 4.57
CA LEU A 218 -10.42 -11.75 4.74
C LEU A 218 -10.53 -10.25 5.05
N ALA A 219 -11.31 -9.48 4.28
CA ALA A 219 -11.51 -8.06 4.54
C ALA A 219 -12.12 -7.78 5.92
N SER A 220 -13.04 -8.63 6.38
CA SER A 220 -13.62 -8.55 7.72
C SER A 220 -12.58 -8.82 8.81
N LEU A 221 -11.72 -9.82 8.61
CA LEU A 221 -10.61 -10.11 9.50
C LEU A 221 -9.63 -8.93 9.56
N LEU A 222 -9.22 -8.40 8.40
CA LEU A 222 -8.33 -7.24 8.30
C LEU A 222 -8.92 -6.01 8.99
N HIS A 223 -10.22 -5.76 8.82
CA HIS A 223 -10.91 -4.69 9.53
C HIS A 223 -10.87 -4.88 11.06
N SER A 224 -11.00 -6.12 11.55
CA SER A 224 -10.88 -6.40 12.99
C SER A 224 -9.45 -6.18 13.52
N LEU A 225 -8.43 -6.37 12.69
CA LEU A 225 -7.03 -6.06 13.04
C LEU A 225 -6.73 -4.56 13.00
N SER A 226 -7.51 -3.81 12.22
CA SER A 226 -7.39 -2.36 12.02
C SER A 226 -8.07 -1.55 13.12
N THR A 227 -9.01 -2.16 13.84
CA THR A 227 -9.79 -1.51 14.90
C THR A 227 -9.16 -1.82 16.25
N VAL A 228 -8.50 -0.83 16.87
CA VAL A 228 -8.06 -0.96 18.26
C VAL A 228 -9.31 -1.08 19.13
N PRO A 229 -9.50 -2.14 19.94
CA PRO A 229 -10.61 -2.20 20.87
C PRO A 229 -10.57 -0.96 21.76
N ALA A 230 -11.69 -0.23 21.85
CA ALA A 230 -11.81 0.84 22.82
C ALA A 230 -11.45 0.26 24.20
N ARG A 231 -10.41 0.80 24.84
CA ARG A 231 -10.02 0.38 26.18
C ARG A 231 -11.24 0.57 27.09
N SER A 232 -11.83 -0.53 27.55
CA SER A 232 -12.90 -0.55 28.56
C SER A 232 -12.37 -0.29 29.95
#